data_AF-A0AAD3DJM0-F1
#
_entry.id   AF-A0AAD3DJM0-F1
#
_cell.length_a   1.000
_cell.length_b   1.000
_cell.length_c   1.000
_cell.angle_alpha   90.00
_cell.angle_beta   90.00
_cell.angle_gamma   90.00
#
_symmetry.space_group_name_H-M   'P 1'
#
loop_
_entity.id
_entity.type
_entity.pdbx_description
1 polymer ?
#
loop_
_entity_poly.entity_id
_entity_poly.type
_entity_poly.pdbx_seq_one_letter_code
_entity_poly.pdbx_strand_id
1 'polypeptide(L)'
;MEMAARFLDLGNIDLWRSEEMQLVQLMIPADAAHDTVEALGEVGVLQFKDLNVEKSAFQRTYANQVKRCDELARKLRFFKEQVEKAGLPVAPRSILDAAGVTMDELEGLLEQLERELVEMNANQDRLQRAAAELAELSLLLDCAGKFYDPARRAASGAGALGAGGAGNGSLQGA
;
A
#
# COMPACT_ATOMS: atom_id res chain seq x y z
N MET A 1 10.39 16.99 -39.87
CA MET A 1 11.74 16.66 -40.39
C MET A 1 12.79 17.73 -40.11
N GLU A 2 12.39 18.94 -39.68
CA GLU A 2 13.30 20.07 -39.37
C GLU A 2 13.93 20.01 -37.96
N MET A 3 13.28 19.34 -37.00
CA MET A 3 13.79 19.15 -35.63
C MET A 3 14.93 18.14 -35.54
N ALA A 4 14.96 17.13 -36.42
CA ALA A 4 16.05 16.14 -36.47
C ALA A 4 17.36 16.74 -37.00
N ALA A 5 17.27 17.80 -37.82
CA ALA A 5 18.45 18.49 -38.37
C ALA A 5 19.14 19.38 -37.32
N ARG A 6 18.41 19.90 -36.32
CA ARG A 6 19.00 20.69 -35.23
C ARG A 6 19.76 19.86 -34.20
N PHE A 7 19.48 18.56 -34.10
CA PHE A 7 20.21 17.65 -33.22
C PHE A 7 21.59 17.25 -33.78
N LEU A 8 21.83 17.44 -35.08
CA LEU A 8 23.06 17.08 -35.78
C LEU A 8 24.03 18.26 -35.99
N ASP A 9 23.71 19.45 -35.47
CA ASP A 9 24.62 20.61 -35.48
C ASP A 9 25.53 20.65 -34.23
N LEU A 10 25.65 19.52 -33.52
CA LEU A 10 26.74 19.26 -32.58
C LEU A 10 28.03 19.02 -33.39
N GLY A 11 28.53 20.10 -33.99
CA GLY A 11 29.78 20.12 -34.72
C GLY A 11 30.92 19.58 -33.84
N ASN A 12 31.62 18.58 -34.34
CA ASN A 12 32.92 18.12 -33.86
C ASN A 12 32.98 17.71 -32.37
N ILE A 13 32.22 16.68 -31.99
CA ILE A 13 32.37 16.03 -30.67
C ILE A 13 33.70 15.27 -30.65
N ASP A 14 34.76 15.91 -30.14
CA ASP A 14 36.05 15.28 -29.91
C ASP A 14 35.96 14.30 -28.73
N LEU A 15 35.91 13.00 -29.01
CA LEU A 15 35.80 11.92 -28.02
C LEU A 15 36.86 11.96 -26.89
N TRP A 16 37.97 12.65 -27.10
CA TRP A 16 39.13 12.67 -26.20
C TRP A 16 39.20 13.91 -25.30
N ARG A 17 38.30 14.88 -25.46
CA ARG A 17 38.30 16.14 -24.69
C ARG A 17 36.89 16.48 -24.22
N SER A 18 36.80 17.23 -23.12
CA SER A 18 35.53 17.78 -22.65
C SER A 18 34.99 18.79 -23.65
N GLU A 19 33.67 18.84 -23.82
CA GLU A 19 33.03 19.90 -24.60
C GLU A 19 33.17 21.27 -23.91
N GLU A 20 33.13 22.32 -24.71
CA GLU A 20 33.18 23.70 -24.22
C GLU A 20 31.91 24.03 -23.43
N MET A 21 32.10 24.46 -22.19
CA MET A 21 31.01 24.88 -21.29
C MET A 21 30.92 26.40 -21.22
N GLN A 22 29.70 26.93 -21.29
CA GLN A 22 29.43 28.36 -21.11
C GLN A 22 28.55 28.60 -19.89
N LEU A 23 28.89 29.61 -19.09
CA LEU A 23 28.06 30.07 -17.98
C LEU A 23 27.04 31.09 -18.50
N VAL A 24 25.76 30.74 -18.39
CA VAL A 24 24.65 31.62 -18.78
C VAL A 24 23.88 32.07 -17.55
N GLN A 25 23.42 33.32 -17.55
CA GLN A 25 22.53 33.85 -16.53
C GLN A 25 21.09 33.86 -17.07
N LEU A 26 20.20 33.10 -16.42
CA LEU A 26 18.78 33.06 -16.75
C LEU A 26 18.01 34.03 -15.83
N MET A 27 17.24 34.93 -16.44
CA MET A 27 16.31 35.82 -15.74
C MET A 27 14.89 35.35 -16.06
N ILE A 28 14.21 34.78 -15.08
CA ILE A 28 12.88 34.19 -15.26
C ILE A 28 11.88 34.95 -14.36
N PRO A 29 10.74 35.44 -14.89
CA PRO A 29 9.67 35.98 -14.06
C PRO A 29 9.05 34.86 -13.21
N ALA A 30 8.67 35.17 -11.98
CA ALA A 30 8.17 34.17 -11.03
C ALA A 30 6.95 33.38 -11.56
N ASP A 31 6.07 34.05 -12.31
CA ASP A 31 4.84 33.46 -12.83
C ASP A 31 5.09 32.38 -13.90
N ALA A 32 6.20 32.47 -14.63
CA ALA A 32 6.58 31.50 -15.66
C ALA A 32 7.67 30.52 -15.18
N ALA A 33 8.05 30.57 -13.90
CA ALA A 33 9.16 29.79 -13.38
C ALA A 33 8.90 28.28 -13.45
N HIS A 34 7.65 27.84 -13.22
CA HIS A 34 7.29 26.43 -13.29
C HIS A 34 7.45 25.86 -14.70
N ASP A 35 6.74 26.45 -15.67
CA ASP A 35 6.71 25.99 -17.07
C ASP A 35 8.09 26.07 -17.74
N THR A 36 8.87 27.10 -17.43
CA THR A 36 10.22 27.24 -17.96
C THR A 36 11.17 26.18 -17.41
N VAL A 37 11.11 25.86 -16.12
CA VAL A 37 11.93 24.81 -15.52
C VAL A 37 11.52 23.43 -16.03
N GLU A 38 10.23 23.19 -16.25
CA GLU A 38 9.71 21.96 -16.88
C GLU A 38 10.30 21.79 -18.29
N ALA A 39 10.18 22.81 -19.14
CA ALA A 39 10.74 22.77 -20.49
C ALA A 39 12.28 22.63 -20.50
N LEU A 40 13.00 23.31 -19.59
CA LEU A 40 14.45 23.16 -19.45
C LEU A 40 14.84 21.74 -19.00
N GLY A 41 14.01 21.12 -18.16
CA GLY A 41 14.18 19.74 -17.71
C GLY A 41 14.03 18.72 -18.85
N GLU A 42 13.12 18.96 -19.79
CA GLU A 42 12.96 18.12 -20.99
C GLU A 42 14.16 18.22 -21.94
N VAL A 43 14.77 19.40 -22.06
CA VAL A 43 15.96 19.59 -22.91
C VAL A 43 17.19 18.91 -22.29
N GLY A 44 17.38 19.00 -20.97
CA GLY A 44 18.40 18.22 -20.24
C GLY A 44 19.87 18.62 -20.46
N VAL A 45 20.14 19.81 -21.01
CA VAL A 45 21.51 20.28 -21.34
C VAL A 45 22.10 21.27 -20.34
N LEU A 46 21.37 21.61 -19.27
CA LEU A 46 21.78 22.64 -18.32
C LEU A 46 22.18 22.04 -16.96
N GLN A 47 23.24 22.61 -16.37
CA GLN A 47 23.61 22.36 -14.99
C GLN A 47 23.40 23.63 -14.15
N PHE A 48 22.49 23.57 -13.18
CA PHE A 48 22.26 24.69 -12.27
C PHE A 48 23.37 24.80 -11.23
N LYS A 49 23.81 26.03 -10.97
CA LYS A 49 24.72 26.37 -9.87
C LYS A 49 23.91 26.94 -8.71
N ASP A 50 24.11 26.42 -7.50
CA ASP A 50 23.45 26.97 -6.31
C ASP A 50 23.99 28.37 -6.00
N LEU A 51 23.11 29.36 -6.07
CA LEU A 51 23.40 30.75 -5.73
C LEU A 51 23.11 31.09 -4.27
N ASN A 52 22.40 30.23 -3.53
CA ASN A 52 21.94 30.46 -2.15
C ASN A 52 22.57 29.43 -1.18
N VAL A 53 23.89 29.24 -1.27
CA VAL A 53 24.61 28.21 -0.49
C VAL A 53 24.56 28.52 1.02
N GLU A 54 24.51 29.80 1.37
CA GLU A 54 24.42 30.31 2.74
C GLU A 54 23.05 30.09 3.39
N LYS A 55 22.01 29.85 2.60
CA LYS A 55 20.64 29.65 3.11
C LYS A 55 20.37 28.18 3.36
N SER A 56 19.91 27.88 4.57
CA SER A 56 19.41 26.55 4.93
C SER A 56 18.24 26.14 4.03
N ALA A 57 18.13 24.84 3.73
CA ALA A 57 17.08 24.29 2.87
C ALA A 57 15.66 24.70 3.28
N PHE A 58 15.41 24.85 4.58
CA PHE A 58 14.09 25.24 5.12
C PHE A 58 13.74 26.72 4.95
N GLN A 59 14.73 27.57 4.73
CA GLN A 59 14.55 29.02 4.58
C GLN A 59 14.43 29.44 3.10
N ARG A 60 14.53 28.49 2.17
CA ARG A 60 14.42 28.75 0.73
C ARG A 60 12.96 28.95 0.33
N THR A 61 12.75 29.74 -0.72
CA THR A 61 11.42 30.17 -1.19
C THR A 61 10.45 29.02 -1.45
N TYR A 62 10.94 27.89 -1.98
CA TYR A 62 10.11 26.74 -2.37
C TYR A 62 10.11 25.57 -1.35
N ALA A 63 10.63 25.80 -0.12
CA ALA A 63 10.77 24.73 0.86
C ALA A 63 9.44 24.07 1.24
N ASN A 64 8.34 24.82 1.25
CA ASN A 64 7.01 24.29 1.58
C ASN A 64 6.46 23.39 0.46
N GLN A 65 6.68 23.76 -0.80
CA GLN A 65 6.28 22.96 -1.96
C GLN A 65 7.05 21.64 -2.00
N VAL A 66 8.35 21.66 -1.68
CA VAL A 66 9.16 20.43 -1.58
C VAL A 66 8.63 19.51 -0.48
N LYS A 67 8.34 20.06 0.71
CA LYS A 67 7.74 19.29 1.82
C LYS A 67 6.40 18.67 1.43
N ARG A 68 5.56 19.40 0.70
CA ARG A 68 4.28 18.90 0.20
C ARG A 68 4.47 17.69 -0.71
N CYS A 69 5.40 17.77 -1.67
CA CYS A 69 5.73 16.64 -2.53
C CYS A 69 6.31 15.44 -1.74
N ASP A 70 7.12 15.68 -0.71
CA ASP A 70 7.67 14.63 0.15
C ASP A 70 6.58 13.86 0.91
N GLU A 71 5.55 14.54 1.41
CA GLU A 71 4.39 13.91 2.05
C GLU A 71 3.56 13.09 1.05
N LEU A 72 3.35 13.59 -0.17
CA LEU A 72 2.67 12.81 -1.23
C LEU A 72 3.48 11.56 -1.60
N ALA A 73 4.81 11.68 -1.72
CA ALA A 73 5.68 10.54 -1.95
C ALA A 73 5.62 9.52 -0.80
N ARG A 74 5.44 9.97 0.46
CA ARG A 74 5.21 9.08 1.61
C ARG A 74 3.94 8.27 1.46
N LYS A 75 2.83 8.91 1.07
CA LYS A 75 1.54 8.24 0.81
C LYS A 75 1.67 7.22 -0.32
N LEU A 76 2.36 7.57 -1.41
CA LEU A 76 2.62 6.65 -2.53
C LEU A 76 3.46 5.41 -2.12
N ARG A 77 4.46 5.58 -1.24
CA ARG A 77 5.21 4.44 -0.69
C ARG A 77 4.31 3.50 0.13
N PHE A 78 3.43 4.07 0.95
CA PHE A 78 2.44 3.28 1.69
C PHE A 78 1.53 2.48 0.75
N PHE A 79 0.99 3.09 -0.31
CA PHE A 79 0.17 2.36 -1.29
C PHE A 79 0.94 1.22 -1.96
N LYS A 80 2.20 1.45 -2.32
CA LYS A 80 3.05 0.41 -2.92
C LYS A 80 3.20 -0.79 -1.99
N GLU A 81 3.47 -0.55 -0.70
CA GLU A 81 3.57 -1.62 0.31
C GLU A 81 2.26 -2.40 0.47
N GLN A 82 1.11 -1.72 0.42
CA GLN A 82 -0.21 -2.35 0.54
C GLN A 82 -0.54 -3.21 -0.68
N VAL A 83 -0.18 -2.74 -1.87
CA VAL A 83 -0.34 -3.49 -3.12
C VAL A 83 0.56 -4.73 -3.14
N GLU A 84 1.81 -4.60 -2.68
CA GLU A 84 2.73 -5.73 -2.53
C GLU A 84 2.19 -6.78 -1.54
N LYS A 85 1.63 -6.35 -0.39
CA LYS A 85 0.96 -7.26 0.57
C LYS A 85 -0.24 -7.98 -0.02
N ALA A 86 -1.01 -7.31 -0.88
CA ALA A 86 -2.17 -7.89 -1.56
C ALA A 86 -1.78 -8.82 -2.73
N GLY A 87 -0.51 -8.85 -3.14
CA GLY A 87 -0.04 -9.64 -4.29
C GLY A 87 -0.61 -9.15 -5.63
N LEU A 88 -1.04 -7.90 -5.72
CA LEU A 88 -1.62 -7.34 -6.93
C LEU A 88 -0.51 -6.81 -7.86
N PRO A 89 -0.51 -7.18 -9.15
CA PRO A 89 0.47 -6.64 -10.10
C PRO A 89 0.16 -5.17 -10.41
N VAL A 90 1.10 -4.27 -10.10
CA VAL A 90 1.01 -2.86 -10.56
C VAL A 90 1.40 -2.82 -12.03
N ALA A 91 0.43 -2.61 -12.91
CA ALA A 91 0.72 -2.35 -14.32
C ALA A 91 1.33 -0.94 -14.46
N PRO A 92 2.50 -0.77 -15.10
CA PRO A 92 3.03 0.55 -15.38
C PRO A 92 2.11 1.25 -16.39
N ARG A 93 1.50 2.37 -15.99
CA ARG A 93 0.76 3.26 -16.91
C ARG A 93 1.72 4.27 -17.54
N SER A 94 1.40 4.67 -18.76
CA SER A 94 2.14 5.71 -19.49
C SER A 94 2.07 7.04 -18.76
N ILE A 95 3.20 7.74 -18.65
CA ILE A 95 3.32 9.08 -18.05
C ILE A 95 2.46 10.12 -18.81
N LEU A 96 2.16 9.86 -20.09
CA LEU A 96 1.36 10.74 -20.95
C LEU A 96 -0.10 10.91 -20.49
N ASP A 97 -0.65 9.99 -19.71
CA ASP A 97 -2.03 10.08 -19.18
C ASP A 97 -2.13 11.03 -17.96
N ALA A 98 -1.01 11.51 -17.42
CA ALA A 98 -0.97 12.37 -16.23
C ALA A 98 -1.04 13.88 -16.56
N ALA A 99 -1.02 14.25 -17.84
CA ALA A 99 -1.06 15.63 -18.31
C ALA A 99 -2.46 16.22 -18.09
N GLY A 100 -2.72 16.71 -16.88
CA GLY A 100 -3.98 17.40 -16.54
C GLY A 100 -4.39 17.30 -15.08
N VAL A 101 -3.74 16.47 -14.27
CA VAL A 101 -4.06 16.39 -12.83
C VAL A 101 -3.33 17.51 -12.10
N THR A 102 -4.09 18.42 -11.47
CA THR A 102 -3.51 19.46 -10.62
C THR A 102 -2.97 18.82 -9.33
N MET A 103 -1.90 19.40 -8.77
CA MET A 103 -1.32 18.89 -7.52
C MET A 103 -2.31 18.89 -6.35
N ASP A 104 -3.25 19.85 -6.34
CA ASP A 104 -4.28 19.98 -5.31
C ASP A 104 -5.31 18.83 -5.40
N GLU A 105 -5.76 18.48 -6.60
CA GLU A 105 -6.66 17.35 -6.83
C GLU A 105 -5.99 16.01 -6.45
N LEU A 106 -4.72 15.85 -6.84
CA LEU A 106 -3.94 14.66 -6.53
C LEU A 106 -3.77 14.48 -5.02
N GLU A 107 -3.48 15.57 -4.30
CA GLU A 107 -3.35 15.53 -2.85
C GLU A 107 -4.66 15.14 -2.17
N GLY A 108 -5.78 15.75 -2.57
CA GLY A 108 -7.10 15.41 -2.03
C GLY A 108 -7.46 13.95 -2.27
N LEU A 109 -7.21 13.44 -3.47
CA LEU A 109 -7.46 12.04 -3.81
C LEU A 109 -6.58 11.09 -2.99
N LEU A 110 -5.28 11.35 -2.89
CA LEU A 110 -4.36 10.52 -2.12
C LEU A 110 -4.70 10.50 -0.63
N GLU A 111 -5.13 11.63 -0.06
CA GLU A 111 -5.59 11.68 1.33
C GLU A 111 -6.83 10.86 1.58
N GLN A 112 -7.82 10.97 0.69
CA GLN A 112 -9.04 10.20 0.81
C GLN A 112 -8.73 8.69 0.74
N LEU A 113 -7.96 8.28 -0.26
CA LEU A 113 -7.57 6.88 -0.45
C LEU A 113 -6.74 6.34 0.73
N GLU A 114 -5.86 7.17 1.33
CA GLU A 114 -5.07 6.75 2.49
C GLU A 114 -5.98 6.49 3.70
N ARG A 115 -6.93 7.39 3.96
CA ARG A 115 -7.90 7.22 5.05
C ARG A 115 -8.74 5.97 4.86
N GLU A 116 -9.30 5.78 3.67
CA GLU A 116 -10.12 4.61 3.32
C GLU A 116 -9.32 3.30 3.48
N LEU A 117 -8.07 3.28 3.04
CA LEU A 117 -7.22 2.08 3.11
C LEU A 117 -6.81 1.74 4.55
N VAL A 118 -6.53 2.75 5.37
CA VAL A 118 -6.24 2.56 6.80
C VAL A 118 -7.46 2.01 7.54
N GLU A 119 -8.65 2.56 7.27
CA GLU A 119 -9.90 2.06 7.87
C GLU A 119 -10.23 0.64 7.42
N MET A 120 -10.08 0.34 6.12
CA MET A 120 -10.30 -0.99 5.58
C MET A 120 -9.34 -2.01 6.19
N ASN A 121 -8.05 -1.69 6.32
CA ASN A 121 -7.08 -2.56 6.97
C ASN A 121 -7.44 -2.84 8.44
N ALA A 122 -7.82 -1.81 9.20
CA ALA A 122 -8.24 -1.99 10.59
C ALA A 122 -9.50 -2.86 10.71
N ASN A 123 -10.45 -2.72 9.78
CA ASN A 123 -11.65 -3.55 9.73
C ASN A 123 -11.33 -4.99 9.34
N GLN A 124 -10.42 -5.19 8.39
CA GLN A 124 -9.95 -6.51 7.99
C GLN A 124 -9.26 -7.25 9.15
N ASP A 125 -8.40 -6.57 9.90
CA ASP A 125 -7.76 -7.13 11.09
C ASP A 125 -8.77 -7.53 12.17
N ARG A 126 -9.78 -6.68 12.42
CA ARG A 126 -10.86 -6.99 13.38
C ARG A 126 -11.66 -8.21 12.93
N LEU A 127 -12.01 -8.28 11.65
CA LEU A 127 -12.75 -9.40 11.09
C LEU A 127 -11.94 -10.71 11.16
N GLN A 128 -10.64 -10.65 10.86
CA GLN A 128 -9.76 -11.82 10.95
C GLN A 128 -9.65 -12.34 12.40
N ARG A 129 -9.53 -11.45 13.39
CA ARG A 129 -9.52 -11.85 14.81
C ARG A 129 -10.84 -12.50 15.23
N ALA A 130 -11.97 -11.86 14.91
CA ALA A 130 -13.28 -12.40 15.23
C ALA A 130 -13.53 -13.77 14.56
N ALA A 131 -13.08 -13.93 13.31
CA ALA A 131 -13.17 -15.20 12.60
C ALA A 131 -12.28 -16.29 13.26
N ALA A 132 -11.08 -15.94 13.70
CA ALA A 132 -10.18 -16.86 14.41
C ALA A 132 -10.77 -17.30 15.75
N GLU A 133 -11.31 -16.36 16.54
CA GLU A 133 -11.96 -16.66 17.83
C GLU A 133 -13.16 -17.61 17.65
N LEU A 134 -13.99 -17.37 16.64
CA LEU A 134 -15.13 -18.24 16.34
C LEU A 134 -14.69 -19.62 15.84
N ALA A 135 -13.63 -19.69 15.03
CA ALA A 135 -13.05 -20.95 14.58
C ALA A 135 -12.53 -21.78 15.77
N GLU A 136 -11.81 -21.15 16.70
CA GLU A 136 -11.32 -21.78 17.92
C GLU A 136 -12.48 -22.32 18.78
N LEU A 137 -13.53 -21.51 18.97
CA LEU A 137 -14.72 -21.94 19.72
C LEU A 137 -15.43 -23.13 19.04
N SER A 138 -15.55 -23.12 17.72
CA SER A 138 -16.15 -24.25 16.99
C SER A 138 -15.34 -25.54 17.17
N LEU A 139 -14.01 -25.44 17.13
CA LEU A 139 -13.10 -26.56 17.36
C LEU A 139 -13.20 -27.10 18.79
N LEU A 140 -13.33 -26.20 19.79
CA LEU A 140 -13.55 -26.60 21.17
C LEU A 140 -14.86 -27.35 21.36
N LEU A 141 -15.94 -26.89 20.72
CA LEU A 141 -17.24 -27.56 20.77
C LEU A 141 -17.18 -28.95 20.11
N ASP A 142 -16.49 -29.10 18.99
CA ASP A 142 -16.31 -30.40 18.32
C ASP A 142 -15.48 -31.37 19.18
N CYS A 143 -14.40 -30.88 19.80
CA CYS A 143 -13.58 -31.67 20.71
C CYS A 143 -14.37 -32.07 21.97
N ALA A 144 -15.14 -31.14 22.56
CA ALA A 144 -16.02 -31.43 23.68
C ALA A 144 -17.08 -32.47 23.30
N GLY A 145 -17.73 -32.33 22.14
CA GLY A 145 -18.70 -33.31 21.64
C GLY A 145 -18.10 -34.72 21.56
N LYS A 146 -16.91 -34.87 20.98
CA LYS A 146 -16.19 -36.15 20.90
C LYS A 146 -15.81 -36.71 22.26
N PHE A 147 -15.48 -35.86 23.24
CA PHE A 147 -15.13 -36.29 24.60
C PHE A 147 -16.36 -36.71 25.42
N TYR A 148 -17.48 -35.98 25.30
CA TYR A 148 -18.70 -36.25 26.04
C TYR A 148 -19.57 -37.33 25.41
N ASP A 149 -19.47 -37.62 24.11
CA ASP A 149 -20.26 -38.67 23.44
C ASP A 149 -20.03 -40.09 24.00
N PRO A 150 -18.79 -40.55 24.26
CA PRO A 150 -18.53 -41.82 24.93
C PRO A 150 -19.08 -41.86 26.36
N ALA A 151 -18.91 -40.78 27.13
CA ALA A 151 -19.44 -40.66 28.49
C ALA A 151 -20.98 -40.66 28.52
N ARG A 152 -21.61 -40.00 27.54
CA ARG A 152 -23.06 -39.96 27.36
C ARG A 152 -23.62 -41.31 26.93
N ARG A 153 -22.92 -42.04 26.03
CA ARG A 153 -23.27 -43.43 25.67
C ARG A 153 -23.14 -44.37 26.87
N ALA A 154 -22.07 -44.27 27.66
CA ALA A 154 -21.87 -45.06 28.87
C ALA A 154 -22.96 -44.80 29.93
N ALA A 155 -23.32 -43.53 30.15
CA ALA A 155 -24.42 -43.16 31.05
C ALA A 155 -25.79 -43.62 30.53
N SER A 156 -26.04 -43.57 29.22
CA SER A 156 -27.30 -44.06 28.63
C SER A 156 -27.41 -45.60 28.61
N GLY A 157 -26.28 -46.31 28.46
CA GLY A 157 -26.22 -47.77 28.54
C GLY A 157 -26.41 -48.30 29.96
N ALA A 158 -25.93 -47.55 30.97
CA ALA A 158 -26.18 -47.86 32.38
C ALA A 158 -27.66 -47.67 32.80
N GLY A 159 -28.43 -46.85 32.08
CA GLY A 159 -29.87 -46.69 32.30
C GLY A 159 -30.76 -47.80 31.72
N ALA A 160 -30.23 -48.61 30.79
CA ALA A 160 -31.02 -49.66 30.11
C ALA A 160 -30.93 -51.05 30.77
N LEU A 161 -30.01 -51.26 31.72
CA LEU A 161 -29.83 -52.54 32.42
C LEU A 161 -30.58 -52.63 33.76
N GLY A 162 -31.42 -51.64 34.10
CA GLY A 162 -32.14 -51.56 35.38
C GLY A 162 -33.64 -51.90 35.35
N ALA A 163 -34.21 -52.30 34.23
CA ALA A 163 -35.66 -52.52 34.09
C ALA A 163 -36.00 -53.81 33.33
N GLY A 164 -35.85 -54.97 33.98
CA GLY A 164 -36.26 -56.25 33.40
C GLY A 164 -35.96 -57.44 34.30
N GLY A 165 -36.82 -57.69 35.29
CA GLY A 165 -36.65 -58.82 36.21
C GLY A 165 -37.83 -59.03 37.15
N ALA A 166 -39.07 -59.03 36.65
CA ALA A 166 -40.22 -59.60 37.34
C ALA A 166 -40.46 -61.03 36.80
N GLY A 167 -40.49 -62.05 37.66
CA GLY A 167 -40.74 -63.42 37.20
C GLY A 167 -40.58 -64.54 38.24
N ASN A 168 -41.49 -64.57 39.21
CA ASN A 168 -42.21 -65.75 39.73
C ASN A 168 -41.44 -67.01 40.20
N GLY A 169 -41.55 -67.35 41.49
CA GLY A 169 -41.10 -68.61 42.08
C GLY A 169 -42.12 -69.13 43.10
N SER A 170 -42.88 -70.13 42.66
CA SER A 170 -44.05 -70.74 43.26
C SER A 170 -43.81 -71.56 44.55
N LEU A 171 -44.80 -71.49 45.43
CA LEU A 171 -45.39 -72.55 46.29
C LEU A 171 -44.82 -73.99 46.20
N GLN A 172 -44.39 -74.53 47.34
CA GLN A 172 -44.65 -75.88 47.92
C GLN A 172 -43.74 -76.01 49.17
N GLY A 173 -44.11 -76.52 50.34
CA GLY A 173 -45.20 -77.39 50.78
C GLY A 173 -44.58 -78.44 51.72
N ALA A 174 -44.81 -78.32 53.03
CA ALA A 174 -44.82 -79.37 54.06
C ALA A 174 -45.01 -78.73 55.44
#